data_AF-A0A4U5MD76-F1
#
_entry.id   AF-A0A4U5MD76-F1
#
_cell.length_a   1.000
_cell.length_b   1.000
_cell.length_c   1.000
_cell.angle_alpha   90.00
_cell.angle_beta   90.00
_cell.angle_gamma   90.00
#
_symmetry.space_group_name_H-M   'P 1'
#
loop_
_entity.id
_entity.type
_entity.pdbx_description
1 polymer ?
#
loop_
_entity_poly.entity_id
_entity_poly.type
_entity_poly.pdbx_seq_one_letter_code
_entity_poly.pdbx_strand_id
1 'polypeptide(L)'
;MASLKLFVLLGLVALSFAFPVPTNKEVKELYELLPEECRKFYQELTEADLQVFHELKPQLKGKSDEESYAVIASKSKNLADRTKEMYEKLFSKIETLSAKPKKYMTELVNKIENIDATTVEAWLEKVDEEVYSLGKPEQAVQDEIVKAFPTLKEFWSEM
;
A
#
# COMPACT_ATOMS: atom_id res chain seq x y z
N MET A 1 5.03 -3.23 17.65
CA MET A 1 3.64 -2.98 17.20
C MET A 1 3.75 -1.85 16.21
N ALA A 2 3.69 -2.16 14.92
CA ALA A 2 3.70 -1.14 13.87
C ALA A 2 2.34 -0.43 13.93
N SER A 3 2.33 0.89 14.01
CA SER A 3 1.11 1.68 13.74
C SER A 3 0.93 1.72 12.24
N LEU A 4 -0.11 1.04 11.72
CA LEU A 4 -0.56 1.24 10.35
C LEU A 4 -0.98 2.69 10.18
N LYS A 5 -0.17 3.43 9.43
CA LYS A 5 -0.58 4.73 8.93
C LYS A 5 -1.02 4.48 7.49
N LEU A 6 -2.32 4.57 7.28
CA LEU A 6 -3.04 4.28 6.03
C LEU A 6 -2.68 5.26 4.87
N PHE A 7 -1.40 5.60 4.69
CA PHE A 7 -0.94 6.62 3.74
C PHE A 7 -0.65 6.03 2.35
N VAL A 8 -0.36 4.73 2.24
CA VAL A 8 -0.26 4.03 0.95
C VAL A 8 -1.55 4.18 0.14
N LEU A 9 -2.69 4.21 0.85
CA LEU A 9 -4.01 4.30 0.23
C LEU A 9 -4.35 5.66 -0.35
N LEU A 10 -3.71 6.71 0.13
CA LEU A 10 -3.97 8.09 -0.28
C LEU A 10 -3.01 8.56 -1.38
N GLY A 11 -1.83 7.94 -1.49
CA GLY A 11 -0.81 8.30 -2.46
C GLY A 11 -1.26 8.10 -3.92
N LEU A 12 -1.97 7.01 -4.22
CA LEU A 12 -2.39 6.69 -5.59
C LEU A 12 -3.72 7.35 -6.02
N VAL A 13 -4.51 7.84 -5.06
CA VAL A 13 -5.90 8.28 -5.29
C VAL A 13 -6.00 9.69 -5.89
N ALA A 14 -4.99 10.54 -5.72
CA ALA A 14 -5.14 11.98 -6.00
C ALA A 14 -4.95 12.41 -7.47
N LEU A 15 -4.86 11.49 -8.44
CA LEU A 15 -4.69 11.84 -9.87
C LEU A 15 -5.85 11.42 -10.80
N SER A 16 -6.98 10.95 -10.27
CA SER A 16 -8.11 10.53 -11.09
C SER A 16 -9.37 11.36 -10.83
N PHE A 17 -9.52 12.47 -11.55
CA PHE A 17 -10.84 13.07 -11.73
C PHE A 17 -11.74 12.27 -12.71
N ALA A 18 -11.31 11.05 -13.08
CA ALA A 18 -12.18 9.98 -13.60
C ALA A 18 -11.46 8.62 -13.48
N PHE A 19 -11.96 7.73 -12.60
CA PHE A 19 -11.64 6.29 -12.48
C PHE A 19 -10.36 5.80 -11.73
N PRO A 20 -10.44 4.63 -11.06
CA PRO A 20 -9.45 4.12 -10.10
C PRO A 20 -8.16 3.54 -10.70
N VAL A 21 -7.97 3.65 -12.03
CA VAL A 21 -6.75 3.16 -12.70
C VAL A 21 -5.95 4.37 -13.18
N PRO A 22 -4.66 4.47 -12.84
CA PRO A 22 -3.87 5.64 -13.20
C PRO A 22 -3.66 5.80 -14.71
N THR A 23 -3.78 7.03 -15.20
CA THR A 23 -3.47 7.40 -16.60
C THR A 23 -2.05 7.92 -16.79
N ASN A 24 -1.38 8.34 -15.71
CA ASN A 24 0.03 8.71 -15.71
C ASN A 24 0.89 7.44 -15.75
N LYS A 25 1.92 7.42 -16.61
CA LYS A 25 2.84 6.30 -16.81
C LYS A 25 3.48 5.81 -15.50
N GLU A 26 4.04 6.70 -14.69
CA GLU A 26 4.75 6.34 -13.45
C GLU A 26 3.81 5.72 -12.42
N VAL A 27 2.62 6.33 -12.27
CA VAL A 27 1.59 5.84 -11.37
C VAL A 27 1.05 4.48 -11.84
N LYS A 28 0.99 4.27 -13.15
CA LYS A 28 0.56 2.99 -13.76
C LYS A 28 1.60 1.89 -13.52
N GLU A 29 2.88 2.18 -13.70
CA GLU A 29 3.98 1.24 -13.42
C GLU A 29 3.94 0.82 -11.94
N LEU A 30 3.78 1.76 -11.01
CA LEU A 30 3.63 1.43 -9.60
C LEU A 30 2.35 0.62 -9.31
N TYR A 31 1.23 0.96 -9.94
CA TYR A 31 -0.01 0.21 -9.80
C TYR A 31 0.13 -1.25 -10.27
N GLU A 32 0.89 -1.51 -11.33
CA GLU A 32 1.14 -2.86 -11.86
C GLU A 32 2.02 -3.69 -10.91
N LEU A 33 2.90 -3.05 -10.13
CA LEU A 33 3.73 -3.71 -9.12
C LEU A 33 2.99 -4.07 -7.83
N LEU A 34 1.86 -3.41 -7.53
CA LEU A 34 1.09 -3.68 -6.32
C LEU A 34 0.65 -5.15 -6.21
N PRO A 35 0.69 -5.74 -5.00
CA PRO A 35 0.03 -7.02 -4.73
C PRO A 35 -1.43 -7.04 -5.19
N GLU A 36 -1.91 -8.21 -5.61
CA GLU A 36 -3.28 -8.37 -6.11
C GLU A 36 -4.35 -7.89 -5.12
N GLU A 37 -4.11 -8.10 -3.83
CA GLU A 37 -4.99 -7.69 -2.74
C GLU A 37 -5.19 -6.17 -2.76
N CYS A 38 -4.10 -5.41 -2.93
CA CYS A 38 -4.13 -3.96 -3.05
C CYS A 38 -4.82 -3.52 -4.34
N ARG A 39 -4.48 -4.14 -5.49
CA ARG A 39 -5.09 -3.77 -6.78
C ARG A 39 -6.60 -3.99 -6.81
N LYS A 40 -7.07 -5.13 -6.30
CA LYS A 40 -8.51 -5.43 -6.19
C LYS A 40 -9.21 -4.40 -5.34
N PHE A 41 -8.63 -4.05 -4.19
CA PHE A 41 -9.19 -3.00 -3.35
C PHE A 41 -9.29 -1.66 -4.08
N TYR A 42 -8.23 -1.22 -4.78
CA TYR A 42 -8.27 0.01 -5.58
C TYR A 42 -9.35 -0.04 -6.67
N GLN A 43 -9.51 -1.16 -7.37
CA GLN A 43 -10.53 -1.33 -8.42
C GLN A 43 -11.96 -1.21 -7.90
N GLU A 44 -12.17 -1.55 -6.62
CA GLU A 44 -13.47 -1.48 -5.96
C GLU A 44 -13.77 -0.12 -5.33
N LEU A 45 -12.80 0.80 -5.28
CA LEU A 45 -13.01 2.14 -4.72
C LEU A 45 -13.91 2.97 -5.63
N THR A 46 -14.92 3.58 -5.01
CA THR A 46 -15.81 4.56 -5.64
C THR A 46 -15.35 5.98 -5.33
N GLU A 47 -15.79 6.97 -6.11
CA GLU A 47 -15.52 8.39 -5.83
C GLU A 47 -15.94 8.79 -4.41
N ALA A 48 -17.05 8.23 -3.90
CA ALA A 48 -17.50 8.45 -2.54
C ALA A 48 -16.53 7.89 -1.50
N ASP A 49 -15.94 6.71 -1.75
CA ASP A 49 -14.91 6.14 -0.88
C ASP A 49 -13.65 7.02 -0.85
N LEU A 50 -13.23 7.54 -2.01
CA LEU A 50 -12.09 8.46 -2.12
C LEU A 50 -12.34 9.75 -1.33
N GLN A 51 -13.57 10.30 -1.42
CA GLN A 51 -13.95 11.47 -0.66
C GLN A 51 -13.92 11.20 0.85
N VAL A 52 -14.40 10.03 1.30
CA VAL A 52 -14.31 9.63 2.72
C VAL A 52 -12.84 9.59 3.17
N PHE A 53 -11.94 8.99 2.39
CA PHE A 53 -10.52 8.98 2.72
C PHE A 53 -9.91 10.38 2.75
N HIS A 54 -10.27 11.25 1.81
CA HIS A 54 -9.78 12.63 1.79
C HIS A 54 -10.22 13.42 3.04
N GLU A 55 -11.50 13.30 3.44
CA GLU A 55 -12.03 13.93 4.65
C GLU A 55 -11.38 13.41 5.94
N LEU A 56 -11.06 12.12 5.98
CA LEU A 56 -10.52 11.46 7.16
C LEU A 56 -8.99 11.48 7.24
N LYS A 57 -8.27 11.80 6.15
CA LYS A 57 -6.80 11.89 6.09
C LYS A 57 -6.15 12.53 7.33
N PRO A 58 -6.55 13.73 7.80
CA PRO A 58 -5.93 14.34 8.97
C PRO A 58 -6.21 13.57 10.28
N GLN A 59 -7.35 12.87 10.36
CA GLN A 59 -7.75 12.10 11.54
C GLN A 59 -7.05 10.75 11.61
N LEU A 60 -6.62 10.20 10.48
CA LEU A 60 -5.92 8.92 10.39
C LEU A 60 -4.44 9.02 10.79
N LYS A 61 -3.87 10.24 10.84
CA LYS A 61 -2.45 10.43 11.16
C LYS A 61 -2.14 9.98 12.59
N GLY A 62 -1.20 9.04 12.71
CA GLY A 62 -0.68 8.59 14.02
C GLY A 62 -1.57 7.60 14.77
N LYS A 63 -2.61 7.07 14.12
CA LYS A 63 -3.49 6.05 14.70
C LYS A 63 -2.94 4.63 14.52
N SER A 64 -3.35 3.71 15.39
CA SER A 64 -3.19 2.27 15.15
C SER A 64 -4.11 1.79 14.03
N ASP A 65 -3.92 0.55 13.61
CA ASP A 65 -4.76 -0.16 12.64
C ASP A 65 -6.22 -0.17 13.11
N GLU A 66 -6.48 -0.61 14.34
CA GLU A 66 -7.83 -0.69 14.90
C GLU A 66 -8.47 0.70 15.03
N GLU A 67 -7.70 1.69 15.45
CA GLU A 67 -8.16 3.08 15.55
C GLU A 67 -8.48 3.65 14.17
N SER A 68 -7.67 3.34 13.16
CA SER A 68 -7.90 3.76 11.77
C SER A 68 -9.18 3.15 11.21
N TYR A 69 -9.41 1.85 11.42
CA TYR A 69 -10.65 1.20 11.00
C TYR A 69 -11.88 1.80 11.69
N ALA A 70 -11.78 2.12 12.97
CA ALA A 70 -12.86 2.77 13.70
C ALA A 70 -13.17 4.18 13.14
N VAL A 71 -12.13 4.96 12.79
CA VAL A 71 -12.30 6.27 12.16
C VAL A 71 -12.99 6.15 10.81
N ILE A 72 -12.56 5.23 9.95
CA ILE A 72 -13.22 5.00 8.65
C ILE A 72 -14.67 4.55 8.86
N ALA A 73 -14.90 3.63 9.80
CA ALA A 73 -16.22 3.06 10.08
C ALA A 73 -17.23 4.13 10.55
N SER A 74 -16.75 5.22 11.16
CA SER A 74 -17.58 6.36 11.55
C SER A 74 -18.25 7.07 10.37
N LYS A 75 -17.69 6.94 9.16
CA LYS A 75 -18.20 7.51 7.91
C LYS A 75 -18.75 6.45 6.95
N SER A 76 -18.04 5.32 6.83
CA SER A 76 -18.42 4.21 5.96
C SER A 76 -17.96 2.88 6.56
N LYS A 77 -18.88 2.14 7.17
CA LYS A 77 -18.60 0.78 7.68
C LYS A 77 -18.13 -0.14 6.56
N ASN A 78 -18.75 -0.08 5.39
CA ASN A 78 -18.38 -0.90 4.25
C ASN A 78 -16.93 -0.62 3.79
N LEU A 79 -16.52 0.66 3.72
CA LEU A 79 -15.15 1.02 3.38
C LEU A 79 -14.16 0.53 4.44
N ALA A 80 -14.50 0.67 5.73
CA ALA A 80 -13.67 0.15 6.81
C ALA A 80 -13.49 -1.37 6.73
N ASP A 81 -14.57 -2.11 6.50
CA ASP A 81 -14.54 -3.57 6.37
C ASP A 81 -13.66 -4.00 5.19
N ARG A 82 -13.82 -3.39 4.00
CA ARG A 82 -13.00 -3.68 2.81
C ARG A 82 -11.53 -3.31 3.01
N THR A 83 -11.26 -2.18 3.66
CA THR A 83 -9.87 -1.74 3.99
C THR A 83 -9.19 -2.74 4.90
N LYS A 84 -9.90 -3.18 5.95
CA LYS A 84 -9.42 -4.18 6.91
C LYS A 84 -9.18 -5.53 6.22
N GLU A 85 -10.12 -5.99 5.41
CA GLU A 85 -10.01 -7.26 4.68
C GLU A 85 -8.80 -7.27 3.73
N MET A 86 -8.57 -6.17 2.99
CA MET A 86 -7.40 -6.04 2.12
C MET A 86 -6.10 -6.19 2.93
N TYR A 87 -6.00 -5.46 4.05
CA TYR A 87 -4.81 -5.47 4.90
C TYR A 87 -4.57 -6.83 5.56
N GLU A 88 -5.62 -7.46 6.09
CA GLU A 88 -5.55 -8.79 6.68
C GLU A 88 -5.08 -9.84 5.67
N LYS A 89 -5.56 -9.78 4.42
CA LYS A 89 -5.11 -10.70 3.35
C LYS A 89 -3.65 -10.48 3.01
N LEU A 90 -3.23 -9.22 2.85
CA LEU A 90 -1.83 -8.86 2.56
C LEU A 90 -0.90 -9.39 3.66
N PHE A 91 -1.18 -9.07 4.92
CA PHE A 91 -0.34 -9.47 6.05
C PHE A 91 -0.40 -10.96 6.34
N SER A 92 -1.56 -11.60 6.22
CA SER A 92 -1.65 -13.07 6.37
C SER A 92 -0.72 -13.78 5.38
N LYS A 93 -0.58 -13.23 4.17
CA LYS A 93 0.31 -13.76 3.15
C LYS A 93 1.78 -13.51 3.46
N ILE A 94 2.13 -12.32 3.95
CA ILE A 94 3.47 -12.03 4.49
C ILE A 94 3.82 -12.98 5.65
N GLU A 95 2.86 -13.29 6.51
CA GLU A 95 3.05 -14.20 7.64
C GLU A 95 3.32 -15.65 7.24
N THR A 96 2.95 -16.06 6.02
CA THR A 96 3.29 -17.40 5.49
C THR A 96 4.75 -17.53 5.05
N LEU A 97 5.45 -16.42 4.86
CA LEU A 97 6.85 -16.41 4.41
C LEU A 97 7.82 -16.89 5.51
N SER A 98 8.97 -17.40 5.08
CA SER A 98 10.10 -17.71 5.95
C SER A 98 10.70 -16.43 6.55
N ALA A 99 11.56 -16.57 7.56
CA ALA A 99 11.97 -15.45 8.41
C ALA A 99 12.61 -14.27 7.65
N LYS A 100 13.52 -14.53 6.68
CA LYS A 100 14.18 -13.45 5.93
C LYS A 100 13.22 -12.72 4.96
N PRO A 101 12.46 -13.42 4.08
CA PRO A 101 11.46 -12.80 3.23
C PRO A 101 10.36 -12.07 3.98
N LYS A 102 9.87 -12.66 5.08
CA LYS A 102 8.89 -12.02 5.97
C LYS A 102 9.43 -10.68 6.48
N LYS A 103 10.63 -10.70 7.06
CA LYS A 103 11.28 -9.48 7.58
C LYS A 103 11.40 -8.41 6.49
N TYR A 104 11.87 -8.79 5.30
CA TYR A 104 12.01 -7.85 4.19
C TYR A 104 10.67 -7.23 3.78
N MET A 105 9.63 -8.05 3.58
CA MET A 105 8.30 -7.57 3.20
C MET A 105 7.66 -6.69 4.29
N THR A 106 7.83 -7.04 5.56
CA THR A 106 7.37 -6.20 6.67
C THR A 106 8.10 -4.87 6.70
N GLU A 107 9.42 -4.84 6.48
CA GLU A 107 10.19 -3.59 6.42
C GLU A 107 9.81 -2.74 5.21
N LEU A 108 9.58 -3.35 4.05
CA LEU A 108 9.11 -2.69 2.83
C LEU A 108 7.76 -2.00 3.06
N VAL A 109 6.76 -2.74 3.57
CA VAL A 109 5.43 -2.20 3.85
C VAL A 109 5.51 -1.06 4.88
N ASN A 110 6.26 -1.26 5.97
CA ASN A 110 6.44 -0.23 6.99
C ASN A 110 7.07 1.05 6.44
N LYS A 111 8.06 0.94 5.54
CA LYS A 111 8.69 2.11 4.93
C LYS A 111 7.69 2.90 4.08
N ILE A 112 6.97 2.22 3.19
CA ILE A 112 5.99 2.85 2.30
C ILE A 112 4.84 3.50 3.12
N GLU A 113 4.38 2.86 4.19
CA GLU A 113 3.33 3.39 5.07
C GLU A 113 3.74 4.65 5.84
N ASN A 114 5.03 4.83 6.10
CA ASN A 114 5.54 5.97 6.85
C ASN A 114 5.93 7.16 5.97
N ILE A 115 5.70 7.10 4.66
CA ILE A 115 5.93 8.21 3.75
C ILE A 115 4.92 9.34 4.06
N ASP A 116 5.43 10.46 4.53
CA ASP A 116 4.67 11.70 4.67
C ASP A 116 4.88 12.56 3.41
N ALA A 117 3.85 12.67 2.58
CA ALA A 117 3.87 13.45 1.35
C ALA A 117 2.56 14.22 1.16
N THR A 118 2.69 15.43 0.61
CA THR A 118 1.57 16.35 0.37
C THR A 118 1.01 16.24 -1.05
N THR A 119 1.77 15.68 -2.00
CA THR A 119 1.35 15.40 -3.38
C THR A 119 1.67 13.95 -3.75
N VAL A 120 1.11 13.47 -4.87
CA VAL A 120 1.37 12.11 -5.38
C VAL A 120 2.79 12.00 -5.90
N GLU A 121 3.26 13.01 -6.62
CA GLU A 121 4.59 13.04 -7.21
C GLU A 121 5.67 12.97 -6.11
N ALA A 122 5.53 13.78 -5.06
CA ALA A 122 6.43 13.73 -3.91
C ALA A 122 6.29 12.43 -3.10
N TRP A 123 5.15 11.74 -3.20
CA TRP A 123 4.98 10.42 -2.61
C TRP A 123 5.71 9.36 -3.43
N LEU A 124 5.58 9.37 -4.76
CA LEU A 124 6.28 8.46 -5.68
C LEU A 124 7.80 8.57 -5.54
N GLU A 125 8.33 9.79 -5.56
CA GLU A 125 9.77 10.05 -5.35
C GLU A 125 10.27 9.42 -4.04
N LYS A 126 9.50 9.57 -2.95
CA LYS A 126 9.85 8.98 -1.64
C LYS A 126 9.67 7.48 -1.60
N VAL A 127 8.73 6.90 -2.36
CA VAL A 127 8.60 5.44 -2.49
C VAL A 127 9.89 4.90 -3.08
N ASP A 128 10.37 5.50 -4.17
CA ASP A 128 11.62 5.08 -4.79
C ASP A 128 12.79 5.20 -3.80
N GLU A 129 12.96 6.35 -3.13
CA GLU A 129 14.00 6.55 -2.11
C GLU A 129 13.96 5.50 -1.00
N GLU A 130 12.78 5.23 -0.44
CA GLU A 130 12.60 4.26 0.63
C GLU A 130 12.88 2.82 0.16
N VAL A 131 12.43 2.46 -1.05
CA VAL A 131 12.70 1.15 -1.67
C VAL A 131 14.20 0.97 -1.94
N TYR A 132 14.86 1.96 -2.55
CA TYR A 132 16.30 1.95 -2.77
C TYR A 132 17.08 1.83 -1.46
N SER A 133 16.64 2.53 -0.41
CA SER A 133 17.30 2.47 0.90
C SER A 133 17.18 1.11 1.59
N LEU A 134 16.11 0.35 1.32
CA LEU A 134 15.94 -1.01 1.83
C LEU A 134 16.90 -1.99 1.12
N GLY A 135 17.24 -1.67 -0.13
CA GLY A 135 18.15 -2.44 -0.96
C GLY A 135 17.52 -3.72 -1.52
N LYS A 136 18.23 -4.31 -2.47
CA LYS A 136 17.83 -5.57 -3.11
C LYS A 136 18.22 -6.76 -2.24
N PRO A 137 17.28 -7.64 -1.85
CA PRO A 137 17.60 -8.80 -1.02
C PRO A 137 18.28 -9.89 -1.85
N GLU A 138 18.84 -10.92 -1.20
CA GLU A 138 19.44 -12.06 -1.90
C GLU A 138 18.43 -12.80 -2.78
N GLN A 139 18.87 -13.44 -3.87
CA GLN A 139 17.98 -14.06 -4.86
C GLN A 139 16.99 -15.06 -4.25
N ALA A 140 17.45 -15.87 -3.28
CA ALA A 140 16.58 -16.83 -2.60
C ALA A 140 15.42 -16.15 -1.85
N VAL A 141 15.64 -14.95 -1.32
CA VAL A 141 14.59 -14.15 -0.68
C VAL A 141 13.62 -13.61 -1.73
N GLN A 142 14.13 -13.06 -2.84
CA GLN A 142 13.29 -12.59 -3.95
C GLN A 142 12.40 -13.73 -4.48
N ASP A 143 12.98 -14.90 -4.74
CA ASP A 143 12.25 -16.06 -5.30
C ASP A 143 11.10 -16.52 -4.40
N GLU A 144 11.28 -16.51 -3.08
CA GLU A 144 10.21 -16.85 -2.14
C GLU A 144 9.13 -15.77 -2.10
N ILE A 145 9.51 -14.50 -2.08
CA ILE A 145 8.55 -13.39 -2.14
C ILE A 145 7.73 -13.47 -3.43
N VAL A 146 8.36 -13.65 -4.59
CA VAL A 146 7.67 -13.71 -5.90
C VAL A 146 6.70 -14.90 -5.98
N LYS A 147 7.00 -16.02 -5.33
CA LYS A 147 6.04 -17.15 -5.26
C LYS A 147 4.76 -16.76 -4.56
N ALA A 148 4.85 -15.98 -3.48
CA ALA A 148 3.68 -15.45 -2.80
C ALA A 148 3.08 -14.26 -3.57
N PHE A 149 3.90 -13.33 -4.04
CA PHE A 149 3.53 -12.06 -4.67
C PHE A 149 4.09 -11.97 -6.10
N PRO A 150 3.48 -12.65 -7.08
CA PRO A 150 4.02 -12.71 -8.46
C PRO A 150 4.19 -11.33 -9.13
N THR A 151 3.43 -10.34 -8.69
CA THR A 151 3.46 -8.96 -9.20
C THR A 151 4.78 -8.26 -8.90
N LEU A 152 5.51 -8.72 -7.88
CA LEU A 152 6.81 -8.17 -7.49
C LEU A 152 7.97 -8.76 -8.29
N LYS A 153 7.71 -9.56 -9.32
CA LYS A 153 8.77 -10.16 -10.13
C LYS A 153 9.71 -9.11 -10.75
N GLU A 154 9.13 -8.03 -11.28
CA GLU A 154 9.87 -6.93 -11.90
C GLU A 154 10.20 -5.81 -10.88
N PHE A 155 9.83 -5.97 -9.60
CA PHE A 155 10.06 -4.94 -8.59
C PHE A 155 11.55 -4.67 -8.35
N TRP A 156 12.39 -5.72 -8.39
CA TRP A 156 13.83 -5.58 -8.20
C TRP A 156 14.63 -5.55 -9.52
N SER A 157 14.00 -5.62 -10.70
CA SER A 157 14.74 -5.51 -11.96
C SER A 157 15.23 -4.09 -12.23
N GLU A 158 14.60 -3.11 -11.60
CA GLU A 158 14.90 -1.68 -11.74
C GLU A 158 15.81 -1.13 -10.63
N MET A 159 16.13 -1.96 -9.61
CA MET A 159 17.06 -1.66 -8.50
C MET A 159 18.46 -2.22 -8.73
#